data_AF-A0A8B9MVQ1-F1
#
_entry.id   AF-A0A8B9MVQ1-F1
#
_cell.length_a   1.000
_cell.length_b   1.000
_cell.length_c   1.000
_cell.angle_alpha   90.00
_cell.angle_beta   90.00
_cell.angle_gamma   90.00
#
_symmetry.space_group_name_H-M   'P 1'
#
loop_
_entity.id
_entity.type
_entity.pdbx_description
1 polymer ?
#
loop_
_entity_poly.entity_id
_entity_poly.type
_entity_poly.pdbx_seq_one_letter_code
_entity_poly.pdbx_strand_id
1 'polypeptide(L)'
;MDLKTAVFNAARDGKLRLLSKLLASKTREEVALLVSEKTNGATPLLMAARYGHLDMVEYLLDHCSASIEVGGSVNFDGETIEGAPPLWAASAAGHLKVVQCLLDHGASVNNTTLTNSTPLRAACFDG
;
A
#
# COMPACT_ATOMS: atom_id res chain seq x y z
N MET A 1 -18.70 11.02 4.32
CA MET A 1 -17.58 10.12 3.98
C MET A 1 -17.78 8.85 4.77
N ASP A 2 -17.84 7.70 4.11
CA ASP A 2 -17.98 6.40 4.75
C ASP A 2 -16.65 5.90 5.34
N LEU A 3 -16.71 4.94 6.27
CA LEU A 3 -15.55 4.53 7.06
C LEU A 3 -14.42 3.97 6.19
N LYS A 4 -14.72 3.18 5.16
CA LYS A 4 -13.72 2.63 4.24
C LYS A 4 -12.90 3.74 3.57
N THR A 5 -13.56 4.79 3.11
CA THR A 5 -12.92 5.92 2.43
C THR A 5 -12.09 6.73 3.42
N ALA A 6 -12.53 6.83 4.68
CA ALA A 6 -11.77 7.48 5.74
C ALA A 6 -10.49 6.69 6.09
N VAL A 7 -10.57 5.36 6.20
CA VAL A 7 -9.41 4.47 6.40
C VAL A 7 -8.43 4.61 5.23
N PHE A 8 -8.93 4.53 3.99
CA PHE A 8 -8.13 4.70 2.79
C PHE A 8 -7.42 6.06 2.74
N ASN A 9 -8.14 7.16 2.98
CA ASN A 9 -7.55 8.50 2.98
C ASN A 9 -6.53 8.68 4.12
N ALA A 10 -6.78 8.10 5.30
CA ALA A 10 -5.83 8.16 6.41
C ALA A 10 -4.52 7.42 6.07
N ALA A 11 -4.59 6.25 5.42
CA ALA A 11 -3.42 5.51 4.97
C ALA A 11 -2.67 6.24 3.85
N ARG A 12 -3.39 6.77 2.86
CA ARG A 12 -2.84 7.54 1.74
C ARG A 12 -2.12 8.81 2.20
N ASP A 13 -2.66 9.51 3.21
CA ASP A 13 -2.09 10.75 3.73
C ASP A 13 -1.09 10.51 4.88
N GLY A 14 -0.81 9.26 5.26
CA GLY A 14 0.11 8.93 6.36
C GLY A 14 -0.37 9.30 7.76
N LYS A 15 -1.69 9.50 7.95
CA LYS A 15 -2.29 9.97 9.22
C LYS A 15 -2.50 8.81 10.21
N LEU A 16 -1.41 8.22 10.71
CA LEU A 16 -1.45 7.03 11.56
C LEU A 16 -2.34 7.20 12.81
N ARG A 17 -2.25 8.35 13.49
CA ARG A 17 -3.09 8.64 14.67
C ARG A 17 -4.59 8.70 14.36
N LEU A 18 -4.95 9.09 13.14
CA LEU A 18 -6.34 9.08 12.70
C LEU A 18 -6.76 7.65 12.38
N LEU A 19 -5.94 6.92 11.63
CA LEU A 19 -6.21 5.52 11.29
C LEU A 19 -6.44 4.69 12.56
N SER A 20 -5.54 4.77 13.55
CA SER A 20 -5.66 4.01 14.79
C SER A 20 -6.94 4.33 15.56
N LYS A 21 -7.36 5.61 15.59
CA LYS A 21 -8.64 6.02 16.19
C LYS A 21 -9.84 5.47 15.44
N LEU A 22 -9.80 5.45 14.11
CA LEU A 22 -10.90 4.92 13.27
C LEU A 22 -11.08 3.40 13.47
N LEU A 23 -9.98 2.68 13.73
CA LEU A 23 -9.98 1.23 13.90
C LEU A 23 -10.12 0.78 15.37
N ALA A 24 -9.93 1.67 16.35
CA ALA A 24 -9.89 1.33 17.78
C ALA A 24 -11.15 0.63 18.32
N SER A 25 -12.32 0.86 17.72
CA SER A 25 -13.60 0.25 18.12
C SER A 25 -14.02 -0.93 17.26
N LYS A 26 -13.13 -1.45 16.39
CA LYS A 26 -13.41 -2.49 15.43
C LYS A 26 -12.82 -3.83 15.84
N THR A 27 -13.49 -4.91 15.46
CA THR A 27 -12.92 -6.25 15.62
C THR A 27 -11.79 -6.46 14.62
N ARG A 28 -10.95 -7.48 14.86
CA ARG A 28 -9.86 -7.80 13.95
C ARG A 28 -10.35 -8.15 12.54
N GLU A 29 -11.49 -8.82 12.45
CA GLU A 29 -12.13 -9.21 11.19
C GLU A 29 -12.64 -7.99 10.44
N GLU A 30 -13.29 -7.05 11.14
CA GLU A 30 -13.73 -5.78 10.55
C GLU A 30 -12.54 -4.95 10.05
N VAL A 31 -11.45 -4.88 10.84
CA VAL A 31 -10.21 -4.19 10.43
C VAL A 31 -9.63 -4.83 9.17
N ALA A 32 -9.49 -6.16 9.14
CA ALA A 32 -8.95 -6.89 7.99
C ALA A 32 -9.77 -6.63 6.72
N LEU A 33 -11.10 -6.63 6.83
CA LEU A 33 -11.99 -6.28 5.72
C LEU A 33 -11.75 -4.85 5.24
N LEU A 34 -11.77 -3.87 6.14
CA LEU A 34 -11.57 -2.46 5.82
C LEU A 34 -10.23 -2.16 5.14
N VAL A 35 -9.14 -2.85 5.54
CA VAL A 35 -7.82 -2.66 4.92
C VAL A 35 -7.60 -3.47 3.65
N SER A 36 -8.48 -4.45 3.37
CA SER A 36 -8.45 -5.22 2.12
C SER A 36 -9.28 -4.58 0.99
N GLU A 37 -10.22 -3.70 1.32
CA GLU A 37 -11.09 -3.05 0.35
C GLU A 37 -10.34 -2.06 -0.53
N LYS A 38 -10.69 -2.07 -1.83
CA LYS A 38 -10.15 -1.13 -2.80
C LYS A 38 -10.99 0.14 -2.88
N THR A 39 -10.33 1.30 -2.79
CA THR A 39 -10.89 2.60 -3.12
C THR A 39 -10.14 3.17 -4.32
N ASN A 40 -10.85 3.58 -5.36
CA ASN A 40 -10.26 4.01 -6.64
C ASN A 40 -9.25 2.98 -7.21
N GLY A 41 -9.53 1.69 -7.06
CA GLY A 41 -8.67 0.60 -7.54
C GLY A 41 -7.48 0.26 -6.63
N ALA A 42 -7.25 0.98 -5.54
CA ALA A 42 -6.10 0.79 -4.65
C ALA A 42 -6.48 0.40 -3.22
N THR A 43 -5.63 -0.39 -2.57
CA THR A 43 -5.74 -0.70 -1.14
C THR A 43 -5.06 0.38 -0.28
N PRO A 44 -5.42 0.50 1.01
CA PRO A 44 -4.71 1.35 1.97
C PRO A 44 -3.19 1.10 2.01
N LEU A 45 -2.76 -0.17 2.00
CA LEU A 45 -1.34 -0.53 2.00
C LEU A 45 -0.63 -0.09 0.71
N LEU A 46 -1.26 -0.27 -0.46
CA LEU A 46 -0.71 0.17 -1.73
C LEU A 46 -0.47 1.68 -1.75
N MET A 47 -1.42 2.46 -1.23
CA MET A 47 -1.27 3.92 -1.13
C MET A 47 -0.20 4.33 -0.11
N ALA A 48 -0.18 3.73 1.07
CA ALA A 48 0.86 3.99 2.07
C ALA A 48 2.26 3.70 1.51
N ALA A 49 2.40 2.60 0.75
CA ALA A 49 3.65 2.23 0.10
C ALA A 49 4.04 3.21 -1.03
N ARG A 50 3.08 3.57 -1.89
CA ARG A 50 3.26 4.54 -2.99
C ARG A 50 3.73 5.92 -2.51
N TYR A 51 3.27 6.38 -1.35
CA TYR A 51 3.60 7.69 -0.80
C TYR A 51 4.69 7.66 0.28
N GLY A 52 5.29 6.50 0.55
CA GLY A 52 6.47 6.40 1.40
C GLY A 52 6.20 6.49 2.90
N HIS A 53 4.98 6.17 3.34
CA HIS A 53 4.57 6.27 4.74
C HIS A 53 4.98 5.02 5.53
N LEU A 54 6.26 4.93 5.91
CA LEU A 54 6.84 3.76 6.60
C LEU A 54 6.03 3.32 7.83
N ASP A 55 5.81 4.22 8.80
CA ASP A 55 5.07 3.89 10.03
C ASP A 55 3.65 3.38 9.74
N MET A 56 3.05 3.83 8.63
CA MET A 56 1.73 3.37 8.19
C MET A 56 1.81 1.97 7.58
N VAL A 57 2.84 1.69 6.78
CA VAL A 57 3.07 0.37 6.17
C VAL A 57 3.30 -0.67 7.27
N GLU A 58 4.17 -0.38 8.23
CA GLU A 58 4.43 -1.24 9.40
C GLU A 58 3.13 -1.50 10.18
N TYR A 59 2.38 -0.44 10.51
CA TYR A 59 1.13 -0.59 11.24
C TYR A 59 0.10 -1.45 10.50
N LEU A 60 -0.06 -1.26 9.19
CA LEU A 60 -1.02 -2.04 8.38
C LEU A 60 -0.64 -3.52 8.29
N LEU A 61 0.66 -3.84 8.20
CA LEU A 61 1.15 -5.21 8.14
C LEU A 61 1.06 -5.90 9.50
N ASP A 62 1.61 -5.29 10.54
CA ASP A 62 1.73 -5.87 11.88
C ASP A 62 0.40 -5.97 12.62
N HIS A 63 -0.45 -4.94 12.50
CA HIS A 63 -1.62 -4.77 13.35
C HIS A 63 -2.95 -4.94 12.60
N CYS A 64 -2.96 -4.79 11.28
CA CYS A 64 -4.20 -4.87 10.48
C CYS A 64 -4.26 -6.08 9.55
N SER A 65 -3.20 -6.91 9.49
CA SER A 65 -3.15 -8.09 8.60
C SER A 65 -3.43 -7.73 7.14
N ALA A 66 -2.93 -6.57 6.68
CA ALA A 66 -3.14 -6.10 5.32
C ALA A 66 -2.47 -7.03 4.30
N SER A 67 -3.15 -7.30 3.19
CA SER A 67 -2.65 -8.18 2.13
C SER A 67 -1.52 -7.51 1.34
N ILE A 68 -0.30 -8.05 1.49
CA ILE A 68 0.93 -7.47 0.92
C ILE A 68 1.07 -7.63 -0.60
N GLU A 69 0.36 -8.60 -1.20
CA GLU A 69 0.48 -8.94 -2.63
C GLU A 69 -0.63 -8.36 -3.51
N VAL A 70 -1.60 -7.64 -2.93
CA VAL A 70 -2.77 -7.17 -3.68
C VAL A 70 -2.37 -6.02 -4.61
N GLY A 71 -2.35 -6.31 -5.91
CA GLY A 71 -2.17 -5.31 -6.95
C GLY A 71 -3.35 -4.34 -7.04
N GLY A 72 -3.08 -3.08 -7.40
CA GLY A 72 -4.09 -2.05 -7.60
C GLY A 72 -3.65 -0.95 -8.55
N SER A 73 -4.44 0.12 -8.61
CA SER A 73 -4.22 1.26 -9.50
C SER A 73 -3.39 2.35 -8.80
N VAL A 74 -2.28 2.78 -9.41
CA VAL A 74 -1.42 3.85 -8.89
C VAL A 74 -1.09 4.86 -9.99
N ASN A 75 -0.94 6.13 -9.63
CA ASN A 75 -0.59 7.18 -10.58
C ASN A 75 0.89 7.58 -10.46
N PHE A 76 1.58 7.62 -11.60
CA PHE A 76 2.93 8.15 -11.77
C PHE A 76 2.91 9.07 -13.00
N ASP A 77 3.37 10.31 -12.83
CA ASP A 77 3.48 11.32 -13.90
C ASP A 77 2.24 11.52 -14.79
N GLY A 78 1.05 11.35 -14.19
CA GLY A 78 -0.23 11.48 -14.88
C GLY A 78 -0.72 10.21 -15.58
N GLU A 79 0.06 9.13 -15.56
CA GLU A 79 -0.35 7.81 -16.05
C GLU A 79 -0.83 6.92 -14.91
N THR A 80 -1.95 6.23 -15.14
CA THR A 80 -2.47 5.22 -14.23
C THR A 80 -1.86 3.86 -14.58
N ILE A 81 -1.21 3.23 -13.61
CA ILE A 81 -0.61 1.91 -13.73
C ILE A 81 -1.49 0.91 -12.98
N GLU A 82 -1.96 -0.10 -13.70
CA GLU A 82 -2.87 -1.12 -13.18
C GLU A 82 -2.15 -2.37 -12.68
N GLY A 83 -2.71 -2.96 -11.63
CA GLY A 83 -2.21 -4.18 -11.00
C GLY A 83 -0.86 -4.05 -10.31
N ALA A 84 -0.45 -2.83 -9.96
CA ALA A 84 0.80 -2.62 -9.22
C ALA A 84 0.69 -3.13 -7.78
N PRO A 85 1.53 -4.09 -7.34
CA PRO A 85 1.62 -4.46 -5.93
C PRO A 85 2.32 -3.38 -5.10
N PRO A 86 2.14 -3.36 -3.76
CA PRO A 86 2.78 -2.39 -2.86
C PRO A 86 4.30 -2.26 -3.06
N LEU A 87 5.01 -3.38 -3.23
CA LEU A 87 6.46 -3.38 -3.45
C LEU A 87 6.85 -2.68 -4.76
N TRP A 88 6.08 -2.90 -5.83
CA TRP A 88 6.30 -2.24 -7.11
C TRP A 88 6.13 -0.72 -6.98
N ALA A 89 5.05 -0.28 -6.31
CA ALA A 89 4.77 1.14 -6.14
C ALA A 89 5.81 1.85 -5.26
N ALA A 90 6.28 1.21 -4.20
CA ALA A 90 7.36 1.74 -3.35
C ALA A 90 8.70 1.83 -4.10
N SER A 91 8.99 0.84 -4.95
CA SER A 91 10.21 0.80 -5.76
C SER A 91 10.21 1.87 -6.85
N ALA A 92 9.09 2.01 -7.59
CA ALA A 92 8.89 3.07 -8.57
C ALA A 92 9.07 4.46 -7.93
N ALA A 93 8.53 4.68 -6.73
CA ALA A 93 8.64 5.96 -6.04
C ALA A 93 9.97 6.20 -5.29
N GLY A 94 10.93 5.26 -5.35
CA GLY A 94 12.24 5.39 -4.70
C GLY A 94 12.22 5.34 -3.17
N HIS A 95 11.19 4.74 -2.56
CA HIS A 95 11.02 4.71 -1.10
C HIS A 95 11.78 3.53 -0.45
N LEU A 96 13.11 3.64 -0.39
CA LEU A 96 14.00 2.56 0.08
C LEU A 96 13.58 1.89 1.39
N LYS A 97 13.23 2.68 2.43
CA LYS A 97 12.83 2.13 3.74
C LYS A 97 11.54 1.31 3.66
N VAL A 98 10.59 1.75 2.83
CA VAL A 98 9.34 1.01 2.60
C VAL A 98 9.61 -0.27 1.81
N VAL A 99 10.49 -0.22 0.81
CA VAL A 99 10.93 -1.42 0.07
C VAL A 99 11.53 -2.47 1.01
N GLN A 100 12.43 -2.05 1.90
CA GLN A 100 13.01 -2.92 2.92
C GLN A 100 11.94 -3.53 3.83
N CYS A 101 11.07 -2.69 4.40
CA CYS A 101 9.98 -3.13 5.26
C CYS A 101 9.07 -4.17 4.57
N LEU A 102 8.66 -3.93 3.32
CA LEU A 102 7.82 -4.87 2.57
C LEU A 102 8.52 -6.21 2.32
N LEU A 103 9.82 -6.19 1.98
CA LEU A 103 10.61 -7.42 1.79
C LEU A 103 10.80 -8.19 3.10
N ASP A 104 11.03 -7.49 4.21
CA ASP A 104 11.16 -8.10 5.55
C ASP A 104 9.85 -8.79 5.97
N HIS A 105 8.70 -8.30 5.50
CA HIS A 105 7.39 -8.92 5.68
C HIS A 105 7.04 -9.99 4.62
N GLY A 106 8.00 -10.37 3.78
CA GLY A 106 7.86 -11.46 2.83
C GLY A 106 7.18 -11.10 1.51
N ALA A 107 7.18 -9.82 1.11
CA ALA A 107 6.69 -9.43 -0.21
C ALA A 107 7.46 -10.15 -1.33
N SER A 108 6.74 -10.61 -2.35
CA SER A 108 7.33 -11.27 -3.52
C SER A 108 8.10 -10.26 -4.37
N VAL A 109 9.43 -10.39 -4.35
CA VAL A 109 10.37 -9.49 -5.06
C VAL A 109 10.13 -9.38 -6.57
N ASN A 110 9.52 -10.41 -7.17
CA ASN A 110 9.27 -10.48 -8.60
C ASN A 110 7.78 -10.36 -8.98
N ASN A 111 6.89 -9.99 -8.04
CA ASN A 111 5.48 -9.79 -8.37
C ASN A 111 5.32 -8.55 -9.26
N THR A 112 4.60 -8.70 -10.36
CA THR A 112 4.57 -7.71 -11.45
C THR A 112 3.25 -6.94 -11.54
N THR A 113 3.29 -5.82 -12.25
CA THR A 113 2.08 -5.17 -12.78
C THR A 113 1.41 -6.03 -13.85
N LEU A 114 0.23 -5.58 -14.35
CA LEU A 114 -0.43 -6.22 -15.50
C LEU A 114 0.40 -6.18 -16.80
N THR A 115 1.39 -5.29 -16.88
CA THR A 115 2.32 -5.17 -18.02
C THR A 115 3.60 -6.00 -17.84
N ASN A 116 3.62 -6.92 -16.86
CA ASN A 116 4.80 -7.70 -16.46
C ASN A 116 6.01 -6.82 -16.06
N SER A 117 5.77 -5.60 -15.58
CA SER A 117 6.83 -4.76 -15.01
C SER A 117 7.17 -5.25 -13.60
N THR A 118 8.42 -5.61 -13.36
CA THR A 118 8.92 -6.01 -12.03
C THR A 118 9.24 -4.79 -11.15
N PRO A 119 9.31 -4.94 -9.82
CA PRO A 119 9.79 -3.88 -8.92
C PRO A 119 11.20 -3.42 -9.29
N LEU A 120 12.06 -4.34 -9.75
CA LEU A 120 13.38 -4.00 -10.28
C LEU A 120 13.30 -3.12 -11.53
N ARG A 121 12.43 -3.44 -12.50
CA ARG A 121 12.22 -2.60 -13.68
C ARG A 121 11.76 -1.20 -13.30
N ALA A 122 10.88 -1.11 -12.30
CA ALA A 122 10.37 0.16 -11.79
C ALA A 122 11.46 1.01 -11.15
N ALA A 123 12.30 0.43 -10.28
CA ALA A 123 13.43 1.13 -9.68
C ALA A 123 14.39 1.66 -10.77
N CYS A 124 14.74 0.83 -11.75
CA CYS A 124 15.62 1.25 -12.84
C CYS A 124 15.05 2.37 -13.76
N PHE A 125 13.74 2.62 -13.74
CA PHE A 125 13.13 3.65 -14.57
C PHE A 125 13.42 5.06 -14.05
N ASP A 126 13.39 5.25 -12.73
CA ASP A 126 13.57 6.56 -12.07
C ASP A 126 14.98 6.78 -11.49
N GLY A 127 15.85 5.75 -11.48
CA GLY A 127 17.29 5.85 -11.17
C GLY A 127 17.70 5.19 -9.85
#